data_AF-A0A965PA21-F1
#
_entry.id   AF-A0A965PA21-F1
#
_cell.length_a   1.000
_cell.length_b   1.000
_cell.length_c   1.000
_cell.angle_alpha   90.00
_cell.angle_beta   90.00
_cell.angle_gamma   90.00
#
_symmetry.space_group_name_H-M   'P 1'
#
loop_
_entity.id
_entity.type
_entity.pdbx_description
1 polymer ?
#
loop_
_entity_poly.entity_id
_entity_poly.type
_entity_poly.pdbx_seq_one_letter_code
_entity_poly.pdbx_strand_id
1 'polypeptide(L)'
;MNELLPIALRFLKEGISVVPVADDGSKRPAFAWQRFQQELPTTDELLKWFKGNVQGIGVVTGKVSGNLEMLELEGRAVAQKIHLEIA
;
A
#
# COMPACT_ATOMS: atom_id res chain seq x y z
N MET A 1 4.33 6.49 19.25
CA MET A 1 3.06 6.97 18.68
C MET A 1 2.88 6.21 17.37
N ASN A 2 1.68 5.71 17.05
CA ASN A 2 1.47 4.97 15.80
C ASN A 2 1.39 5.97 14.64
N GLU A 3 2.48 6.11 13.88
CA GLU A 3 2.60 7.06 12.76
C GLU A 3 1.83 6.62 11.50
N LEU A 4 1.26 5.41 11.49
CA LEU A 4 0.64 4.86 10.27
C LEU A 4 -0.67 5.55 9.89
N LEU A 5 -1.51 5.95 10.84
CA LEU A 5 -2.76 6.66 10.52
C LEU A 5 -2.49 8.01 9.80
N PRO A 6 -1.62 8.90 10.31
CA PRO A 6 -1.23 10.11 9.59
C PRO A 6 -0.70 9.85 8.16
N ILE A 7 0.09 8.78 7.98
CA ILE A 7 0.63 8.40 6.67
C ILE A 7 -0.48 7.92 5.74
N ALA A 8 -1.39 7.07 6.22
CA ALA A 8 -2.53 6.57 5.44
C ALA A 8 -3.46 7.73 4.99
N LEU A 9 -3.74 8.68 5.88
CA LEU A 9 -4.52 9.88 5.55
C LEU A 9 -3.82 10.75 4.49
N ARG A 10 -2.48 10.83 4.53
CA ARG A 10 -1.70 11.55 3.52
C ARG A 10 -1.80 10.86 2.16
N PHE A 11 -1.65 9.54 2.09
CA PHE A 11 -1.84 8.80 0.84
C PHE A 11 -3.24 9.03 0.25
N LEU A 12 -4.29 8.92 1.07
CA LEU A 12 -5.66 9.17 0.62
C LEU A 12 -5.83 10.58 0.07
N LYS A 13 -5.22 11.59 0.73
CA LYS A 13 -5.25 12.99 0.26
C LYS A 13 -4.61 13.16 -1.12
N GLU A 14 -3.56 12.39 -1.41
CA GLU A 14 -2.89 12.36 -2.73
C GLU A 14 -3.60 11.44 -3.73
N GLY A 15 -4.78 10.90 -3.40
CA GLY A 15 -5.55 10.01 -4.28
C GLY A 15 -4.95 8.62 -4.39
N ILE A 16 -4.20 8.16 -3.38
CA ILE A 16 -3.59 6.83 -3.34
C ILE A 16 -4.42 5.93 -2.41
N SER A 17 -4.88 4.80 -2.95
CA SER A 17 -5.61 3.78 -2.22
C SER A 17 -4.68 2.99 -1.28
N VAL A 18 -5.08 2.84 -0.01
CA VAL A 18 -4.28 2.18 1.02
C VAL A 18 -5.11 1.25 1.89
N VAL A 19 -4.48 0.17 2.35
CA VAL A 19 -5.08 -0.85 3.22
C VAL A 19 -4.10 -1.26 4.32
N PRO A 20 -4.56 -1.65 5.52
CA PRO A 20 -3.68 -2.15 6.58
C PRO A 20 -3.14 -3.54 6.23
N VAL A 21 -1.90 -3.82 6.65
CA VAL A 21 -1.28 -5.15 6.56
C VAL A 21 -1.69 -6.01 7.78
N ALA A 22 -1.89 -7.30 7.55
CA ALA A 22 -2.17 -8.29 8.58
C ALA A 22 -1.02 -8.37 9.61
N ASP A 23 -1.36 -8.63 10.87
CA ASP A 23 -0.43 -8.74 12.00
C ASP A 23 0.11 -10.17 12.22
N ASP A 24 -0.18 -11.08 11.30
CA ASP A 24 0.21 -12.49 11.32
C ASP A 24 1.55 -12.77 10.60
N GLY A 25 2.23 -11.72 10.13
CA GLY A 25 3.49 -11.81 9.38
C GLY A 25 3.34 -12.26 7.92
N SER A 26 2.12 -12.51 7.44
CA SER A 26 1.87 -12.93 6.05
C SER A 26 2.15 -11.83 5.01
N LYS A 27 2.25 -10.57 5.47
CA LYS A 27 2.35 -9.35 4.64
C LYS A 27 1.16 -9.14 3.70
N ARG A 28 0.04 -9.84 3.91
CA ARG A 28 -1.19 -9.66 3.14
C ARG A 28 -2.02 -8.51 3.71
N PRO A 29 -2.98 -7.95 2.96
CA PRO A 29 -3.98 -7.06 3.54
C PRO A 29 -4.77 -7.76 4.65
N ALA A 30 -5.12 -7.02 5.72
CA ALA A 30 -5.79 -7.57 6.89
C ALA A 30 -7.23 -8.07 6.65
N PHE A 31 -7.79 -7.82 5.46
CA PHE A 31 -9.15 -8.19 5.05
C PHE A 31 -9.26 -8.29 3.53
N ALA A 32 -10.45 -8.64 3.02
CA ALA A 32 -10.75 -8.67 1.59
C ALA A 32 -10.69 -7.26 0.97
N TRP A 33 -9.62 -6.97 0.22
CA TRP A 33 -9.26 -5.63 -0.21
C TRP A 33 -9.62 -5.31 -1.66
N GLN A 34 -10.21 -6.25 -2.41
CA GLN A 34 -10.43 -6.16 -3.86
C GLN A 34 -11.24 -4.92 -4.27
N ARG A 35 -12.20 -4.48 -3.43
CA ARG A 35 -12.93 -3.22 -3.64
C ARG A 35 -11.99 -2.03 -3.83
N PHE A 36 -10.90 -2.00 -3.09
CA PHE A 36 -9.94 -0.89 -3.08
C PHE A 36 -8.98 -0.89 -4.27
N GLN A 37 -9.14 -1.83 -5.20
CA GLN A 37 -8.55 -1.78 -6.56
C GLN A 37 -9.37 -0.90 -7.52
N GLN A 38 -10.59 -0.53 -7.14
CA GLN A 38 -11.51 0.26 -7.98
C GLN A 38 -11.94 1.57 -7.31
N GLU A 39 -11.98 1.60 -5.97
CA GLU A 39 -12.41 2.75 -5.18
C GLU A 39 -11.36 3.12 -4.12
N LEU A 40 -11.25 4.41 -3.76
CA LEU A 40 -10.44 4.85 -2.63
C LEU A 40 -11.14 4.49 -1.30
N PRO A 41 -10.37 4.18 -0.24
CA PRO A 41 -10.94 4.09 1.10
C PRO A 41 -11.43 5.47 1.56
N THR A 42 -12.45 5.48 2.41
CA THR A 42 -12.93 6.69 3.07
C THR A 42 -12.05 7.05 4.28
N THR A 43 -12.09 8.31 4.70
CA THR A 43 -11.41 8.75 5.93
C THR A 43 -11.87 7.95 7.15
N ASP A 44 -13.17 7.65 7.27
CA ASP A 44 -13.72 6.89 8.39
C ASP A 44 -13.24 5.43 8.40
N GLU A 45 -13.12 4.80 7.23
CA GLU A 45 -12.51 3.48 7.09
C GLU A 45 -11.06 3.49 7.59
N LEU A 46 -10.25 4.48 7.17
CA LEU A 46 -8.86 4.61 7.64
C LEU A 46 -8.79 4.85 9.16
N LEU A 47 -9.62 5.74 9.71
CA LEU A 47 -9.71 5.98 11.14
C LEU A 47 -10.04 4.70 11.91
N LYS A 48 -10.93 3.86 11.36
CA LYS A 48 -11.32 2.59 11.96
C LYS A 48 -10.19 1.56 11.89
N TRP A 49 -9.56 1.39 10.73
CA TRP A 49 -8.53 0.36 10.52
C TRP A 49 -7.25 0.63 11.32
N PHE A 50 -6.81 1.89 11.38
CA PHE A 50 -5.54 2.26 12.01
C PHE A 50 -5.68 2.66 13.49
N LYS A 51 -6.85 2.46 14.11
CA LYS A 51 -7.06 2.65 15.56
C LYS A 51 -6.37 1.57 16.41
N GLY A 52 -6.07 0.40 15.82
CA GLY A 52 -5.50 -0.77 16.50
C GLY A 52 -4.00 -0.95 16.31
N ASN A 53 -3.52 -2.14 16.65
CA ASN A 53 -2.13 -2.55 16.44
C ASN A 53 -1.91 -2.96 14.97
N VAL A 54 -1.77 -1.97 14.10
CA VAL A 54 -1.44 -2.20 12.68
C VAL A 54 0.06 -2.20 12.49
N GLN A 55 0.59 -3.19 11.77
CA GLN A 55 2.04 -3.35 11.57
C GLN A 55 2.56 -2.79 10.24
N GLY A 56 1.68 -2.36 9.33
CA GLY A 56 2.09 -1.79 8.06
C GLY A 56 0.95 -1.25 7.21
N ILE A 57 1.34 -0.60 6.11
CA ILE A 57 0.44 -0.07 5.07
C ILE A 57 0.74 -0.79 3.76
N GLY A 58 -0.30 -1.34 3.13
CA GLY A 58 -0.29 -1.73 1.73
C GLY A 58 -0.79 -0.58 0.87
N VAL A 59 -0.08 -0.30 -0.22
CA VAL A 59 -0.51 0.66 -1.26
C VAL A 59 -1.11 -0.13 -2.41
N VAL A 60 -2.32 0.23 -2.82
CA VAL A 60 -2.95 -0.36 -4.00
C VAL A 60 -2.59 0.50 -5.20
N THR A 61 -1.76 -0.03 -6.09
CA THR A 61 -1.27 0.66 -7.29
C THR A 61 -2.29 0.62 -8.44
N GLY A 62 -1.94 1.20 -9.59
CA GLY A 62 -2.75 1.19 -10.80
C GLY A 62 -3.77 2.32 -10.85
N LYS A 63 -4.83 2.11 -11.65
CA LYS A 63 -5.78 3.18 -12.04
C LYS A 63 -6.46 3.85 -10.86
N VAL A 64 -6.80 3.11 -9.80
CA VAL A 64 -7.43 3.64 -8.59
C VAL A 64 -6.55 4.67 -7.87
N SER A 65 -5.23 4.57 -8.06
CA SER A 65 -4.22 5.46 -7.45
C SER A 65 -3.53 6.33 -8.49
N GLY A 66 -4.27 6.83 -9.48
CA GLY A 66 -3.73 7.75 -10.48
C GLY A 66 -2.70 7.11 -11.44
N ASN A 67 -2.85 5.81 -11.72
CA ASN A 67 -1.88 5.01 -12.47
C ASN A 67 -0.51 4.89 -11.78
N LEU A 68 -0.46 4.98 -10.45
CA LEU A 68 0.74 4.73 -9.67
C LEU A 68 1.31 3.34 -10.01
N GLU A 69 2.60 3.28 -10.30
CA GLU A 69 3.33 2.04 -10.56
C GLU A 69 4.42 1.86 -9.51
N MET A 70 4.63 0.62 -9.08
CA MET A 70 5.69 0.26 -8.15
C MET A 70 6.70 -0.63 -8.88
N LEU A 71 7.91 -0.10 -9.04
CA LEU A 71 9.05 -0.85 -9.55
C LEU A 71 9.89 -1.32 -8.35
N GLU A 72 10.00 -2.63 -8.17
CA GLU A 72 10.86 -3.25 -7.16
C GLU A 72 12.01 -3.98 -7.84
N LEU A 73 13.25 -3.63 -7.47
CA LEU A 73 14.45 -4.29 -7.99
C LEU A 73 14.88 -5.42 -7.06
N GLU A 74 14.77 -6.65 -7.56
CA GLU A 74 15.28 -7.84 -6.88
C GLU A 74 16.81 -7.85 -6.86
N GLY A 75 17.41 -8.17 -5.71
CA GLY A 75 18.87 -8.07 -5.52
C GLY A 75 19.68 -8.91 -6.52
N ARG A 76 19.17 -10.09 -6.92
CA ARG A 76 19.82 -10.90 -7.97
C ARG A 76 19.77 -10.22 -9.35
N ALA A 77 18.66 -9.59 -9.69
CA ALA A 77 18.50 -8.86 -10.95
C ALA A 77 19.40 -7.61 -10.98
N VAL A 78 19.59 -6.95 -9.83
CA VAL A 78 20.56 -5.86 -9.69
C VAL A 78 22.00 -6.35 -9.90
N ALA A 79 22.38 -7.43 -9.20
CA ALA A 79 23.73 -8.00 -9.29
C ALA A 79 24.09 -8.45 -10.72
N GLN A 80 23.11 -8.96 -11.47
CA GLN A 80 23.24 -9.37 -12.87
C GLN A 80 23.07 -8.23 -13.87
N LYS A 81 22.83 -7.00 -13.40
CA LYS A 81 22.61 -5.79 -14.21
C LYS A 81 21.39 -5.83 -15.15
N ILE A 82 20.45 -6.74 -14.93
CA ILE A 82 19.22 -6.88 -15.74
C ILE A 82 18.37 -5.60 -15.67
N HIS A 83 18.39 -4.89 -14.54
CA HIS A 83 17.67 -3.63 -14.35
C HIS A 83 18.09 -2.50 -15.31
N LEU A 84 19.26 -2.59 -15.97
CA LEU A 84 19.69 -1.62 -16.97
C LEU A 84 18.99 -1.79 -18.33
N GLU A 85 18.29 -2.91 -18.52
CA GLU A 85 17.57 -3.25 -19.76
C GLU A 85 16.06 -3.02 -19.63
N ILE A 86 15.59 -2.53 -18.47
CA ILE A 86 14.19 -2.16 -18.27
C ILE A 86 13.94 -0.86 -19.04
N ALA A 87 13.14 -0.96 -20.11
CA ALA A 87 12.79 0.13 -21.01
C ALA A 87 11.97 1.24 -20.36
#